data_AF-A0A9D7TRZ3-F1
#
_entry.id   AF-A0A9D7TRZ3-F1
#
_cell.length_a   1.000
_cell.length_b   1.000
_cell.length_c   1.000
_cell.angle_alpha   90.00
_cell.angle_beta   90.00
_cell.angle_gamma   90.00
#
_symmetry.space_group_name_H-M   'P 1'
#
loop_
_entity.id
_entity.type
_entity.pdbx_description
1 polymer ?
#
loop_
_entity_poly.entity_id
_entity_poly.type
_entity_poly.pdbx_seq_one_letter_code
_entity_poly.pdbx_strand_id
1 'polypeptide(L)'
;MAKYQVMQKGVLLVLIVIFQINKISACSAFFCDGQTKYFAKNFDWGSGQGYIIKNISGQTKFAYGLRGSNQANWTSKYGSITFNQIGKEFPYGGINVKGLVVDQLWMSESVYQENNNQTISELEWIQYQLDNYSTIDEVILNINNLTIKPIATIHYFIADRNGNSAVIDFVEGKTVVNKKQGKNQVITNETFLNSVNYFEFNKTKIDKDSRTHFDRYCQIKNSLSNIEIENPKQAFEILNNSSENKNHYKTYWTILYDLSNLKVYFKSFDNKTVKEFNLSEMNFDPNSNIEASKINQDYFKLENYTFEMNRTLFSTSLKMMGLKMDEELGSIHQMSPNQNRIDRIYQDNYIDLTITFISKSAKGNIHYTLMNGEENFNSRKGTKNGIFPIQKTENKKMIYGVPKGEFALACFQDTNLDNKIDTKIFGIPKNYGFSRNKRGFFGTPPKYKDAKIIFSEDTEIIVKIK
;
A
#
# COMPACT_ATOMS: atom_id res chain seq x y z
N MET A 1 -50.50 6.87 49.11
CA MET A 1 -49.33 7.77 49.01
C MET A 1 -48.06 6.95 49.12
N ALA A 2 -47.55 6.43 47.98
CA ALA A 2 -46.30 5.69 47.93
C ALA A 2 -45.27 6.54 47.18
N LYS A 3 -44.23 6.96 47.88
CA LYS A 3 -43.07 7.64 47.32
C LYS A 3 -42.24 6.62 46.54
N TYR A 4 -42.32 6.65 45.21
CA TYR A 4 -41.29 6.06 44.35
C TYR A 4 -40.17 7.10 44.17
N GLN A 5 -39.06 6.87 44.86
CA GLN A 5 -37.78 7.50 44.53
C GLN A 5 -37.35 7.00 43.16
N VAL A 6 -37.26 7.91 42.20
CA VAL A 6 -36.70 7.66 40.87
C VAL A 6 -35.20 7.39 41.03
N MET A 7 -34.82 6.12 40.99
CA MET A 7 -33.45 5.70 40.75
C MET A 7 -33.08 6.08 39.31
N GLN A 8 -32.23 7.09 39.17
CA GLN A 8 -31.38 7.28 37.99
C GLN A 8 -30.47 6.04 37.84
N LYS A 9 -30.89 5.04 37.08
CA LYS A 9 -30.01 3.99 36.55
C LYS A 9 -30.47 3.54 35.18
N GLY A 10 -29.57 3.64 34.21
CA GLY A 10 -29.64 2.88 32.97
C GLY A 10 -30.17 3.62 31.76
N VAL A 11 -29.56 4.76 31.40
CA VAL A 11 -29.53 5.13 29.98
C VAL A 11 -28.70 4.05 29.29
N LEU A 12 -29.40 3.14 28.62
CA LEU A 12 -28.85 2.11 27.75
C LEU A 12 -28.12 2.84 26.62
N LEU A 13 -26.83 3.11 26.81
CA LEU A 13 -26.00 3.80 25.83
C LEU A 13 -25.88 2.88 24.61
N VAL A 14 -26.70 3.15 23.60
CA VAL A 14 -26.60 2.51 22.29
C VAL A 14 -25.20 2.78 21.76
N LEU A 15 -24.34 1.77 21.80
CA LEU A 15 -22.97 1.80 21.31
C LEU A 15 -23.00 1.83 19.78
N ILE A 16 -23.26 3.00 19.20
CA ILE A 16 -22.87 3.27 17.82
C ILE A 16 -21.35 3.43 17.86
N VAL A 17 -20.61 2.34 17.69
CA VAL A 17 -19.19 2.40 17.39
C VAL A 17 -19.09 2.91 15.95
N ILE A 18 -19.01 4.23 15.79
CA ILE A 18 -18.63 4.83 14.51
C ILE A 18 -17.13 4.57 14.38
N PHE A 19 -16.77 3.52 13.64
CA PHE A 19 -15.40 3.37 13.19
C PHE A 19 -15.09 4.58 12.31
N GLN A 20 -14.16 5.44 12.73
CA GLN A 20 -13.56 6.41 11.81
C GLN A 20 -12.75 5.62 10.79
N ILE A 21 -13.41 5.22 9.71
CA ILE A 21 -12.76 4.59 8.58
C ILE A 21 -12.11 5.72 7.81
N ASN A 22 -10.79 5.81 7.86
CA ASN A 22 -10.06 6.52 6.82
C ASN A 22 -10.21 5.70 5.54
N LYS A 23 -11.34 5.85 4.81
CA LYS A 23 -11.53 5.34 3.45
C LYS A 23 -10.65 6.16 2.52
N ILE A 24 -9.36 5.87 2.56
CA ILE A 24 -8.36 6.72 1.95
C ILE A 24 -7.25 5.82 1.43
N SER A 25 -7.49 5.21 0.28
CA SER A 25 -6.46 4.61 -0.57
C SER A 25 -7.10 4.30 -1.90
N ALA A 26 -7.01 5.23 -2.84
CA ALA A 26 -7.11 4.83 -4.21
C ALA A 26 -5.95 5.54 -4.92
N CYS A 27 -4.87 4.89 -5.31
CA CYS A 27 -4.05 5.22 -6.48
C CYS A 27 -4.71 4.60 -7.73
N SER A 28 -4.28 5.01 -8.92
CA SER A 28 -4.74 4.35 -10.15
C SER A 28 -3.59 4.28 -11.14
N ALA A 29 -3.49 3.18 -11.89
CA ALA A 29 -2.53 3.10 -12.98
C ALA A 29 -3.09 2.31 -14.17
N PHE A 30 -2.54 2.58 -15.35
CA PHE A 30 -2.82 1.79 -16.55
C PHE A 30 -1.58 1.66 -17.43
N PHE A 31 -1.58 0.60 -18.22
CA PHE A 31 -0.69 0.39 -19.35
C PHE A 31 -1.53 0.37 -20.62
N CYS A 32 -1.00 0.93 -21.72
CA CYS A 32 -1.56 0.76 -23.05
C CYS A 32 -0.46 0.52 -24.09
N ASP A 33 -0.78 -0.36 -25.04
CA ASP A 33 0.04 -0.70 -26.20
C ASP A 33 -0.70 -0.24 -27.47
N GLY A 34 -0.29 0.92 -27.99
CA GLY A 34 -0.73 1.50 -29.26
C GLY A 34 0.47 1.84 -30.13
N GLN A 35 0.41 2.93 -30.90
CA GLN A 35 1.60 3.43 -31.63
C GLN A 35 2.77 3.71 -30.67
N THR A 36 2.46 4.29 -29.52
CA THR A 36 3.41 4.48 -28.41
C THR A 36 2.94 3.66 -27.21
N LYS A 37 3.88 3.02 -26.53
CA LYS A 37 3.61 2.25 -25.30
C LYS A 37 3.69 3.19 -24.11
N TYR A 38 2.58 3.35 -23.41
CA TYR A 38 2.51 4.20 -22.22
C TYR A 38 2.17 3.39 -20.97
N PHE A 39 2.88 3.68 -19.89
CA PHE A 39 2.47 3.33 -18.53
C PHE A 39 2.19 4.62 -17.77
N ALA A 40 1.03 4.72 -17.12
CA ALA A 40 0.60 5.94 -16.46
C ALA A 40 0.08 5.66 -15.06
N LYS A 41 0.41 6.52 -14.08
CA LYS A 41 0.01 6.38 -12.68
C LYS A 41 -0.40 7.71 -12.05
N ASN A 42 -1.50 7.68 -11.30
CA ASN A 42 -1.82 8.64 -10.26
C ASN A 42 -1.34 8.10 -8.90
N PHE A 43 -0.58 8.92 -8.21
CA PHE A 43 -0.10 8.66 -6.88
C PHE A 43 -0.88 9.50 -5.87
N ASP A 44 -1.73 8.83 -5.11
CA ASP A 44 -2.66 9.44 -4.17
C ASP A 44 -2.22 9.14 -2.74
N TRP A 45 -1.87 10.17 -1.98
CA TRP A 45 -1.24 10.03 -0.67
C TRP A 45 -1.55 11.19 0.28
N GLY A 46 -0.95 11.18 1.47
CA GLY A 46 -1.04 12.27 2.44
C GLY A 46 -0.01 13.40 2.25
N SER A 47 1.00 13.18 1.40
CA SER A 47 2.05 14.16 1.10
C SER A 47 2.57 13.98 -0.33
N GLY A 48 2.93 15.10 -0.96
CA GLY A 48 3.54 15.16 -2.30
C GLY A 48 5.03 15.48 -2.29
N GLN A 49 5.69 15.47 -1.13
CA GLN A 49 7.14 15.67 -1.04
C GLN A 49 7.87 14.42 -1.51
N GLY A 50 8.95 14.61 -2.26
CA GLY A 50 9.75 13.51 -2.79
C GLY A 50 10.80 13.95 -3.79
N TYR A 51 11.61 12.98 -4.20
CA TYR A 51 12.67 13.13 -5.18
C TYR A 51 12.49 12.15 -6.33
N ILE A 52 12.86 12.60 -7.53
CA ILE A 52 13.15 11.75 -8.67
C ILE A 52 14.65 11.47 -8.62
N ILE A 53 15.05 10.22 -8.39
CA ILE A 53 16.46 9.84 -8.18
C ILE A 53 16.98 9.08 -9.41
N LYS A 54 18.16 9.48 -9.90
CA LYS A 54 18.94 8.77 -10.92
C LYS A 54 19.90 7.78 -10.25
N ASN A 55 19.60 6.49 -10.38
CA ASN A 55 20.41 5.39 -9.86
C ASN A 55 21.35 4.87 -10.94
N ILE A 56 22.62 4.70 -10.61
CA ILE A 56 23.66 4.22 -11.52
C ILE A 56 23.82 2.69 -11.46
N SER A 57 24.37 2.11 -12.53
CA SER A 57 24.68 0.68 -12.61
C SER A 57 25.94 0.32 -11.81
N GLY A 58 26.23 -0.98 -11.68
CA GLY A 58 27.45 -1.50 -11.06
C GLY A 58 27.54 -1.34 -9.53
N GLN A 59 26.47 -0.91 -8.86
CA GLN A 59 26.49 -0.68 -7.41
C GLN A 59 26.16 -1.97 -6.66
N THR A 60 27.00 -2.36 -5.72
CA THR A 60 26.69 -3.47 -4.79
C THR A 60 25.79 -2.94 -3.68
N LYS A 61 24.59 -3.49 -3.55
CA LYS A 61 23.51 -3.05 -2.67
C LYS A 61 23.16 -4.14 -1.66
N PHE A 62 22.70 -3.75 -0.47
CA PHE A 62 22.23 -4.61 0.60
C PHE A 62 20.83 -4.18 1.04
N ALA A 63 19.90 -5.13 1.12
CA ALA A 63 18.54 -4.84 1.57
C ALA A 63 18.54 -4.32 3.02
N TYR A 64 17.64 -3.39 3.32
CA TYR A 64 17.51 -2.83 4.66
C TYR A 64 16.83 -3.85 5.59
N GLY A 65 17.51 -4.19 6.68
CA GLY A 65 17.09 -5.20 7.64
C GLY A 65 16.03 -4.69 8.60
N LEU A 66 14.84 -4.36 8.10
CA LEU A 66 13.67 -4.02 8.92
C LEU A 66 13.19 -5.23 9.71
N ARG A 67 13.16 -6.40 9.05
CA ARG A 67 12.52 -7.61 9.54
C ARG A 67 13.36 -8.81 9.12
N GLY A 68 13.56 -9.75 10.05
CA GLY A 68 14.46 -10.89 9.84
C GLY A 68 15.95 -10.52 9.83
N SER A 69 16.80 -11.52 9.65
CA SER A 69 18.27 -11.39 9.70
C SER A 69 18.98 -11.84 8.43
N ASN A 70 18.24 -12.27 7.40
CA ASN A 70 18.78 -12.86 6.16
C ASN A 70 18.65 -11.89 4.97
N GLN A 71 19.22 -10.69 5.06
CA GLN A 71 19.05 -9.66 4.03
C GLN A 71 19.62 -10.07 2.67
N ALA A 72 18.92 -9.69 1.60
CA ALA A 72 19.41 -9.82 0.23
C ALA A 72 20.58 -8.87 -0.04
N ASN A 73 21.46 -9.25 -0.95
CA ASN A 73 22.45 -8.37 -1.55
C ASN A 73 22.53 -8.63 -3.05
N TRP A 74 22.85 -7.61 -3.83
CA TRP A 74 22.93 -7.71 -5.29
C TRP A 74 23.83 -6.62 -5.86
N THR A 75 24.23 -6.76 -7.13
CA THR A 75 24.91 -5.70 -7.87
C THR A 75 24.00 -5.20 -8.98
N SER A 76 23.74 -3.90 -9.06
CA SER A 76 22.86 -3.33 -10.09
C SER A 76 23.43 -3.55 -11.49
N LYS A 77 22.66 -4.16 -12.39
CA LYS A 77 23.05 -4.35 -13.80
C LYS A 77 22.63 -3.16 -14.65
N TYR A 78 21.52 -2.53 -14.30
CA TYR A 78 20.93 -1.43 -15.05
C TYR A 78 20.84 -0.17 -14.19
N GLY A 79 21.05 0.98 -14.82
CA GLY A 79 20.66 2.27 -14.22
C GLY A 79 19.14 2.47 -14.30
N SER A 80 18.61 3.32 -13.43
CA SER A 80 17.19 3.60 -13.36
C SER A 80 16.85 5.00 -12.87
N ILE A 81 15.64 5.44 -13.16
CA ILE A 81 15.01 6.61 -12.55
C ILE A 81 13.88 6.14 -11.67
N THR A 82 13.86 6.59 -10.41
CA THR A 82 12.84 6.23 -9.44
C THR A 82 12.20 7.44 -8.77
N PHE A 83 10.94 7.28 -8.37
CA PHE A 83 10.17 8.29 -7.65
C PHE A 83 10.10 7.91 -6.16
N ASN A 84 10.75 8.68 -5.29
CA ASN A 84 11.02 8.31 -3.91
C ASN A 84 10.36 9.30 -2.93
N GLN A 85 9.64 8.76 -1.94
CA GLN A 85 9.02 9.52 -0.84
C GLN A 85 9.68 9.31 0.51
N ILE A 86 10.46 8.24 0.65
CA ILE A 86 11.02 7.82 1.94
C ILE A 86 12.52 8.05 1.93
N GLY A 87 13.25 7.39 1.06
CA GLY A 87 14.71 7.48 0.98
C GLY A 87 15.21 6.81 -0.28
N LYS A 88 16.51 6.89 -0.50
CA LYS A 88 17.22 6.16 -1.56
C LYS A 88 16.92 4.65 -1.46
N GLU A 89 16.70 4.02 -2.61
CA GLU A 89 16.28 2.61 -2.75
C GLU A 89 14.95 2.21 -2.06
N PHE A 90 14.17 3.15 -1.52
CA PHE A 90 12.76 2.96 -1.15
C PHE A 90 11.80 3.67 -2.14
N PRO A 91 11.81 3.30 -3.44
CA PRO A 91 11.01 3.97 -4.44
C PRO A 91 9.54 3.55 -4.35
N TYR A 92 8.66 4.40 -4.82
CA TYR A 92 7.23 4.11 -5.02
C TYR A 92 6.92 3.70 -6.47
N GLY A 93 7.93 3.74 -7.32
CA GLY A 93 7.87 3.42 -8.74
C GLY A 93 9.11 3.86 -9.49
N GLY A 94 9.30 3.37 -10.71
CA GLY A 94 10.37 3.83 -11.57
C GLY A 94 10.47 3.07 -12.89
N ILE A 95 11.44 3.49 -13.70
CA ILE A 95 11.79 2.90 -14.99
C ILE A 95 13.31 2.72 -15.10
N ASN A 96 13.76 1.62 -15.67
CA ASN A 96 15.18 1.41 -15.95
C ASN A 96 15.57 1.73 -17.41
N VAL A 97 16.87 1.76 -17.70
CA VAL A 97 17.40 2.03 -19.04
C VAL A 97 17.00 1.00 -20.11
N LYS A 98 16.43 -0.15 -19.71
CA LYS A 98 15.86 -1.15 -20.63
C LYS A 98 14.36 -0.94 -20.88
N GLY A 99 13.74 0.01 -20.18
CA GLY A 99 12.32 0.33 -20.27
C GLY A 99 11.41 -0.64 -19.52
N LEU A 100 11.93 -1.37 -18.54
CA LEU A 100 11.11 -2.04 -17.53
C LEU A 100 10.60 -0.98 -16.55
N VAL A 101 9.28 -0.89 -16.42
CA VAL A 101 8.60 -0.09 -15.40
C VAL A 101 8.17 -1.02 -14.28
N VAL A 102 8.41 -0.60 -13.04
CA VAL A 102 7.92 -1.28 -11.84
C VAL A 102 7.32 -0.24 -10.91
N ASP A 103 6.02 -0.35 -10.67
CA ASP A 103 5.25 0.61 -9.90
C ASP A 103 4.35 -0.12 -8.88
N GLN A 104 4.04 0.54 -7.77
CA GLN A 104 3.18 -0.05 -6.73
C GLN A 104 1.91 0.75 -6.47
N LEU A 105 0.87 0.06 -6.01
CA LEU A 105 -0.32 0.66 -5.42
C LEU A 105 -0.57 0.01 -4.05
N TRP A 106 -1.14 0.79 -3.13
CA TRP A 106 -1.55 0.30 -1.82
C TRP A 106 -2.61 -0.80 -1.93
N MET A 107 -2.44 -1.91 -1.23
CA MET A 107 -3.37 -3.04 -1.25
C MET A 107 -3.45 -3.65 0.14
N SER A 108 -4.40 -3.17 0.96
CA SER A 108 -4.55 -3.49 2.40
C SER A 108 -4.71 -4.98 2.70
N GLU A 109 -5.13 -5.78 1.71
CA GLU A 109 -5.40 -7.21 1.83
C GLU A 109 -4.20 -8.08 1.42
N SER A 110 -3.04 -7.48 1.11
CA SER A 110 -1.87 -8.24 0.65
C SER A 110 -1.35 -9.15 1.74
N VAL A 111 -1.25 -10.44 1.43
CA VAL A 111 -0.58 -11.44 2.26
C VAL A 111 0.52 -12.07 1.41
N TYR A 112 1.76 -11.65 1.69
CA TYR A 112 2.94 -12.05 0.94
C TYR A 112 3.30 -13.51 1.20
N GLN A 113 3.92 -14.11 0.21
CA GLN A 113 4.44 -15.47 0.34
C GLN A 113 5.65 -15.52 1.28
N GLU A 114 5.71 -16.59 2.05
CA GLU A 114 6.86 -16.96 2.85
C GLU A 114 7.59 -18.10 2.15
N ASN A 115 8.83 -17.85 1.70
CA ASN A 115 9.62 -18.82 0.93
C ASN A 115 11.03 -19.04 1.49
N ASN A 116 11.32 -18.54 2.71
CA ASN A 116 12.59 -18.70 3.44
C ASN A 116 13.86 -18.28 2.67
N ASN A 117 13.72 -17.48 1.62
CA ASN A 117 14.83 -16.94 0.86
C ASN A 117 15.42 -15.71 1.56
N GLN A 118 16.41 -15.08 0.91
CA GLN A 118 16.90 -13.78 1.36
C GLN A 118 15.76 -12.76 1.36
N THR A 119 15.77 -11.89 2.36
CA THR A 119 14.68 -10.96 2.65
C THR A 119 14.95 -9.58 2.07
N ILE A 120 13.88 -8.95 1.62
CA ILE A 120 13.87 -7.57 1.09
C ILE A 120 12.59 -6.85 1.52
N SER A 121 12.63 -5.52 1.68
CA SER A 121 11.39 -4.76 1.90
C SER A 121 10.55 -4.70 0.63
N GLU A 122 9.26 -4.39 0.77
CA GLU A 122 8.33 -4.27 -0.35
C GLU A 122 8.71 -3.16 -1.34
N LEU A 123 9.36 -2.09 -0.87
CA LEU A 123 9.81 -1.00 -1.73
C LEU A 123 11.17 -1.29 -2.37
N GLU A 124 12.11 -1.87 -1.64
CA GLU A 124 13.39 -2.28 -2.23
C GLU A 124 13.21 -3.40 -3.26
N TRP A 125 12.14 -4.20 -3.17
CA TRP A 125 11.81 -5.16 -4.20
C TRP A 125 11.62 -4.49 -5.58
N ILE A 126 11.01 -3.30 -5.63
CA ILE A 126 10.86 -2.50 -6.86
C ILE A 126 12.23 -2.18 -7.43
N GLN A 127 13.11 -1.66 -6.59
CA GLN A 127 14.47 -1.30 -6.97
C GLN A 127 15.28 -2.51 -7.45
N TYR A 128 15.18 -3.63 -6.74
CA TYR A 128 15.82 -4.89 -7.12
C TYR A 128 15.36 -5.34 -8.51
N GLN A 129 14.07 -5.24 -8.84
CA GLN A 129 13.60 -5.57 -10.19
C GLN A 129 14.21 -4.65 -11.25
N LEU A 130 14.17 -3.34 -11.01
CA LEU A 130 14.72 -2.32 -11.94
C LEU A 130 16.22 -2.49 -12.15
N ASP A 131 16.95 -2.89 -11.12
CA ASP A 131 18.39 -3.10 -11.14
C ASP A 131 18.80 -4.35 -11.92
N ASN A 132 17.98 -5.42 -11.89
CA ASN A 132 18.40 -6.75 -12.32
C ASN A 132 17.78 -7.25 -13.62
N TYR A 133 16.61 -6.74 -14.01
CA TYR A 133 15.82 -7.29 -15.11
C TYR A 133 15.48 -6.26 -16.18
N SER A 134 15.32 -6.75 -17.40
CA SER A 134 15.01 -5.97 -18.60
C SER A 134 13.59 -6.18 -19.10
N THR A 135 12.94 -7.29 -18.73
CA THR A 135 11.62 -7.68 -19.19
C THR A 135 10.75 -8.22 -18.04
N ILE A 136 9.43 -8.22 -18.25
CA ILE A 136 8.48 -8.84 -17.33
C ILE A 136 8.72 -10.34 -17.19
N ASP A 137 9.12 -11.01 -18.29
CA ASP A 137 9.36 -12.45 -18.26
C ASP A 137 10.51 -12.83 -17.32
N GLU A 138 11.58 -12.04 -17.28
CA GLU A 138 12.66 -12.19 -16.31
C GLU A 138 12.17 -11.97 -14.87
N VAL A 139 11.33 -10.95 -14.64
CA VAL A 139 10.73 -10.69 -13.31
C VAL A 139 9.89 -11.88 -12.85
N ILE A 140 8.99 -12.38 -13.70
CA ILE A 140 8.09 -13.49 -13.37
C ILE A 140 8.88 -14.78 -13.12
N LEU A 141 9.89 -15.07 -13.95
CA LEU A 141 10.74 -16.25 -13.79
C LEU A 141 11.44 -16.27 -12.41
N ASN A 142 11.77 -15.09 -11.89
CA ASN A 142 12.54 -14.92 -10.65
C ASN A 142 11.71 -14.39 -9.48
N ILE A 143 10.38 -14.40 -9.59
CA ILE A 143 9.46 -13.71 -8.66
C ILE A 143 9.54 -14.27 -7.23
N ASN A 144 9.98 -15.52 -7.10
CA ASN A 144 10.12 -16.22 -5.83
C ASN A 144 11.54 -16.23 -5.27
N ASN A 145 12.53 -15.59 -5.92
CA ASN A 145 13.93 -15.65 -5.48
C ASN A 145 14.18 -14.97 -4.13
N LEU A 146 13.31 -14.05 -3.72
CA LEU A 146 13.40 -13.31 -2.46
C LEU A 146 12.11 -13.46 -1.66
N THR A 147 12.20 -13.29 -0.34
CA THR A 147 11.06 -13.13 0.56
C THR A 147 10.81 -11.64 0.80
N ILE A 148 9.62 -11.14 0.45
CA ILE A 148 9.24 -9.77 0.78
C ILE A 148 8.84 -9.72 2.26
N LYS A 149 9.50 -8.87 3.05
CA LYS A 149 9.17 -8.59 4.44
C LYS A 149 8.60 -7.17 4.56
N PRO A 150 7.27 -7.02 4.38
CA PRO A 150 6.66 -5.71 4.22
C PRO A 150 6.58 -4.92 5.53
N ILE A 151 6.61 -3.58 5.43
CA ILE A 151 6.07 -2.69 6.47
C ILE A 151 4.70 -2.14 6.06
N ALA A 152 4.46 -1.99 4.75
CA ALA A 152 3.18 -1.67 4.15
C ALA A 152 2.74 -2.77 3.18
N THR A 153 1.43 -2.90 2.99
CA THR A 153 0.84 -3.88 2.08
C THR A 153 0.51 -3.22 0.74
N ILE A 154 1.17 -3.68 -0.32
CA ILE A 154 1.10 -3.18 -1.70
C ILE A 154 0.99 -4.34 -2.69
N HIS A 155 0.52 -4.04 -3.89
CA HIS A 155 0.68 -4.92 -5.05
C HIS A 155 1.45 -4.18 -6.16
N TYR A 156 1.99 -4.94 -7.11
CA TYR A 156 2.83 -4.36 -8.16
C TYR A 156 2.15 -4.36 -9.52
N PHE A 157 2.45 -3.34 -10.31
CA PHE A 157 2.09 -3.25 -11.71
C PHE A 157 3.33 -2.93 -12.52
N ILE A 158 3.61 -3.81 -13.48
CA ILE A 158 4.85 -3.78 -14.28
C ILE A 158 4.51 -3.74 -15.76
N ALA A 159 5.36 -3.07 -16.54
CA ALA A 159 5.28 -2.98 -18.00
C ALA A 159 6.67 -3.03 -18.63
N ASP A 160 6.79 -3.55 -19.84
CA ASP A 160 8.05 -3.54 -20.60
C ASP A 160 7.88 -3.08 -22.06
N ARG A 161 9.01 -2.85 -22.73
CA ARG A 161 9.04 -2.37 -24.13
C ARG A 161 8.52 -3.39 -25.14
N ASN A 162 8.39 -4.66 -24.74
CA ASN A 162 7.86 -5.73 -25.60
C ASN A 162 6.33 -5.71 -25.66
N GLY A 163 5.67 -4.75 -25.01
CA GLY A 163 4.21 -4.64 -24.99
C GLY A 163 3.55 -5.52 -23.94
N ASN A 164 4.34 -6.07 -23.00
CA ASN A 164 3.80 -6.82 -21.89
C ASN A 164 3.43 -5.88 -20.74
N SER A 165 2.36 -6.24 -20.03
CA SER A 165 2.04 -5.71 -18.71
C SER A 165 1.70 -6.86 -17.76
N ALA A 166 1.92 -6.69 -16.47
CA ALA A 166 1.49 -7.66 -15.48
C ALA A 166 1.12 -7.00 -14.15
N VAL A 167 0.04 -7.48 -13.54
CA VAL A 167 -0.31 -7.20 -12.15
C VAL A 167 0.16 -8.36 -11.27
N ILE A 168 0.81 -8.06 -10.16
CA ILE A 168 1.31 -9.03 -9.18
C ILE A 168 0.60 -8.77 -7.86
N ASP A 169 -0.42 -9.57 -7.58
CA ASP A 169 -1.17 -9.57 -6.32
C ASP A 169 -0.59 -10.59 -5.34
N PHE A 170 -0.77 -10.34 -4.03
CA PHE A 170 -0.38 -11.26 -2.95
C PHE A 170 -1.61 -11.66 -2.15
N VAL A 171 -2.15 -12.85 -2.42
CA VAL A 171 -3.44 -13.30 -1.89
C VAL A 171 -3.24 -14.60 -1.13
N GLU A 172 -3.67 -14.64 0.13
CA GLU A 172 -3.56 -15.83 1.00
C GLU A 172 -2.14 -16.43 1.06
N GLY A 173 -1.10 -15.58 1.07
CA GLY A 173 0.29 -16.04 1.13
C GLY A 173 0.82 -16.59 -0.21
N LYS A 174 0.13 -16.31 -1.32
CA LYS A 174 0.54 -16.72 -2.66
C LYS A 174 0.72 -15.51 -3.56
N THR A 175 1.72 -15.58 -4.43
CA THR A 175 1.89 -14.61 -5.51
C THR A 175 0.99 -14.99 -6.69
N VAL A 176 0.11 -14.08 -7.09
CA VAL A 176 -0.83 -14.24 -8.21
C VAL A 176 -0.44 -13.25 -9.29
N VAL A 177 0.00 -13.75 -10.44
CA VAL A 177 0.44 -12.94 -11.57
C VAL A 177 -0.61 -12.93 -12.66
N ASN A 178 -1.12 -11.76 -13.02
CA ASN A 178 -1.93 -11.55 -14.21
C ASN A 178 -1.10 -10.86 -15.30
N LYS A 179 -0.35 -11.65 -16.07
CA LYS A 179 0.38 -11.17 -17.25
C LYS A 179 -0.57 -11.02 -18.43
N LYS A 180 -0.42 -9.93 -19.17
CA LYS A 180 -1.14 -9.66 -20.41
C LYS A 180 -0.19 -9.11 -21.46
N GLN A 181 -0.23 -9.71 -22.64
CA GLN A 181 0.25 -9.09 -23.88
C GLN A 181 -1.00 -8.62 -24.64
N GLY A 182 -1.23 -7.32 -24.69
CA GLY A 182 -2.43 -6.78 -25.32
C GLY A 182 -2.65 -5.30 -25.08
N LYS A 183 -3.68 -4.74 -25.74
CA LYS A 183 -3.88 -3.29 -25.90
C LYS A 183 -3.85 -2.47 -24.61
N ASN A 184 -4.36 -2.97 -23.49
CA ASN A 184 -4.32 -2.26 -22.21
C ASN A 184 -4.52 -3.16 -20.99
N GLN A 185 -4.00 -2.72 -19.84
CA GLN A 185 -4.26 -3.27 -18.51
C GLN A 185 -4.40 -2.12 -17.50
N VAL A 186 -5.26 -2.27 -16.50
CA VAL A 186 -5.59 -1.24 -15.49
C VAL A 186 -5.45 -1.86 -14.11
N ILE A 187 -5.09 -1.05 -13.12
CA ILE A 187 -5.04 -1.44 -11.71
C ILE A 187 -5.45 -0.26 -10.82
N THR A 188 -6.13 -0.58 -9.73
CA THR A 188 -6.40 0.31 -8.57
C THR A 188 -6.17 -0.50 -7.29
N ASN A 189 -6.54 0.00 -6.11
CA ASN A 189 -6.17 -0.54 -4.79
C ASN A 189 -6.97 -1.78 -4.37
N GLU A 190 -7.16 -2.70 -5.29
CA GLU A 190 -7.90 -3.94 -5.15
C GLU A 190 -7.25 -4.99 -6.06
N THR A 191 -7.41 -6.26 -5.72
CA THR A 191 -6.93 -7.35 -6.57
C THR A 191 -7.43 -7.17 -8.01
N PHE A 192 -6.59 -7.57 -8.96
CA PHE A 192 -6.93 -7.45 -10.38
C PHE A 192 -8.23 -8.18 -10.71
N LEU A 193 -8.39 -9.39 -10.18
CA LEU A 193 -9.57 -10.22 -10.40
C LEU A 193 -10.87 -9.55 -9.91
N ASN A 194 -10.87 -9.01 -8.68
CA ASN A 194 -12.05 -8.33 -8.15
C ASN A 194 -12.37 -7.06 -8.95
N SER A 195 -11.35 -6.31 -9.37
CA SER A 195 -11.54 -5.10 -10.19
C SER A 195 -12.17 -5.42 -11.55
N VAL A 196 -11.72 -6.49 -12.21
CA VAL A 196 -12.33 -6.99 -13.44
C VAL A 196 -13.78 -7.43 -13.22
N ASN A 197 -14.04 -8.24 -12.18
CA ASN A 197 -15.39 -8.71 -11.87
C ASN A 197 -16.36 -7.55 -11.60
N TYR A 198 -15.92 -6.53 -10.86
CA TYR A 198 -16.72 -5.33 -10.61
C TYR A 198 -17.00 -4.57 -11.90
N PHE A 199 -16.01 -4.40 -12.77
CA PHE A 199 -16.20 -3.74 -14.06
C PHE A 199 -17.20 -4.48 -14.95
N GLU A 200 -17.10 -5.80 -15.06
CA GLU A 200 -18.04 -6.57 -15.90
C GLU A 200 -19.49 -6.41 -15.46
N PHE A 201 -19.72 -6.27 -14.15
CA PHE A 201 -21.05 -6.01 -13.59
C PHE A 201 -21.53 -4.56 -13.79
N ASN A 202 -20.63 -3.57 -13.73
CA ASN A 202 -20.97 -2.15 -13.70
C ASN A 202 -20.67 -1.37 -15.00
N LYS A 203 -20.11 -2.01 -16.04
CA LYS A 203 -19.66 -1.34 -17.28
C LYS A 203 -20.76 -0.59 -18.03
N THR A 204 -22.04 -0.90 -17.81
CA THR A 204 -23.18 -0.20 -18.41
C THR A 204 -23.59 1.06 -17.66
N LYS A 205 -23.17 1.23 -16.39
CA LYS A 205 -23.48 2.37 -15.54
C LYS A 205 -22.25 2.78 -14.72
N ILE A 206 -21.36 3.51 -15.36
CA ILE A 206 -20.13 3.99 -14.73
C ILE A 206 -20.42 5.30 -13.99
N ASP A 207 -20.24 5.26 -12.67
CA ASP A 207 -20.26 6.46 -11.85
C ASP A 207 -18.97 7.27 -12.07
N LYS A 208 -19.10 8.49 -12.61
CA LYS A 208 -17.96 9.38 -12.91
C LYS A 208 -17.58 10.27 -11.73
N ASP A 209 -18.46 10.40 -10.75
CA ASP A 209 -18.28 11.27 -9.58
C ASP A 209 -17.71 10.48 -8.39
N SER A 210 -17.95 9.17 -8.36
CA SER A 210 -17.37 8.29 -7.37
C SER A 210 -15.84 8.23 -7.43
N ARG A 211 -15.24 8.11 -6.24
CA ARG A 211 -13.79 7.97 -6.02
C ARG A 211 -13.44 6.69 -5.26
N THR A 212 -14.30 5.68 -5.30
CA THR A 212 -13.92 4.34 -4.87
C THR A 212 -12.85 3.78 -5.81
N HIS A 213 -11.99 2.89 -5.31
CA HIS A 213 -10.99 2.21 -6.14
C HIS A 213 -11.65 1.42 -7.30
N PHE A 214 -12.84 0.84 -7.08
CA PHE A 214 -13.62 0.15 -8.09
C PHE A 214 -14.16 1.07 -9.19
N ASP A 215 -14.81 2.18 -8.82
CA ASP A 215 -15.39 3.08 -9.82
C ASP A 215 -14.29 3.80 -10.62
N ARG A 216 -13.16 4.10 -10.00
CA ARG A 216 -11.98 4.64 -10.68
C ARG A 216 -11.36 3.65 -11.66
N TYR A 217 -11.34 2.35 -11.33
CA TYR A 217 -10.99 1.30 -12.29
C TYR A 217 -11.95 1.33 -13.48
N CYS A 218 -13.26 1.39 -13.25
CA CYS A 218 -14.28 1.45 -14.31
C CYS A 218 -14.11 2.67 -15.21
N GLN A 219 -13.87 3.85 -14.63
CA GLN A 219 -13.66 5.11 -15.35
C GLN A 219 -12.48 4.98 -16.33
N ILE A 220 -11.30 4.56 -15.84
CA ILE A 220 -10.11 4.38 -16.68
C ILE A 220 -10.33 3.30 -17.73
N LYS A 221 -10.85 2.14 -17.32
CA LYS A 221 -11.05 0.99 -18.21
C LYS A 221 -11.99 1.34 -19.37
N ASN A 222 -13.05 2.09 -19.10
CA ASN A 222 -13.96 2.57 -20.12
C ASN A 222 -13.32 3.62 -21.02
N SER A 223 -12.55 4.57 -20.49
CA SER A 223 -11.82 5.53 -21.33
C SER A 223 -10.88 4.82 -22.32
N LEU A 224 -10.12 3.82 -21.86
CA LEU A 224 -9.22 3.02 -22.69
C LEU A 224 -9.91 2.10 -23.70
N SER A 225 -11.22 1.90 -23.57
CA SER A 225 -12.02 1.12 -24.53
C SER A 225 -12.55 1.99 -25.69
N ASN A 226 -12.56 3.31 -25.50
CA ASN A 226 -13.19 4.26 -26.43
C ASN A 226 -12.17 5.11 -27.20
N ILE A 227 -10.91 5.15 -26.78
CA ILE A 227 -9.87 6.02 -27.33
C ILE A 227 -8.57 5.23 -27.50
N GLU A 228 -7.87 5.44 -28.61
CA GLU A 228 -6.46 5.07 -28.77
C GLU A 228 -5.59 6.25 -28.30
N ILE A 229 -4.58 5.97 -27.47
CA ILE A 229 -3.70 7.01 -26.92
C ILE A 229 -2.57 7.26 -27.90
N GLU A 230 -2.58 8.43 -28.53
CA GLU A 230 -1.60 8.88 -29.52
C GLU A 230 -0.52 9.75 -28.90
N ASN A 231 -0.84 10.48 -27.81
CA ASN A 231 0.08 11.44 -27.20
C ASN A 231 -0.04 11.51 -25.66
N PRO A 232 0.97 12.08 -24.97
CA PRO A 232 0.98 12.19 -23.51
C PRO A 232 -0.22 12.92 -22.91
N LYS A 233 -0.76 13.93 -23.61
CA LYS A 233 -1.88 14.74 -23.11
C LYS A 233 -3.13 13.88 -22.89
N GLN A 234 -3.44 12.99 -23.84
CA GLN A 234 -4.57 12.05 -23.71
C GLN A 234 -4.39 11.09 -22.52
N ALA A 235 -3.18 10.61 -22.28
CA ALA A 235 -2.91 9.76 -21.12
C ALA A 235 -3.14 10.50 -19.78
N PHE A 236 -2.71 11.77 -19.69
CA PHE A 236 -3.01 12.63 -18.54
C PHE A 236 -4.50 12.89 -18.37
N GLU A 237 -5.25 13.10 -19.46
CA GLU A 237 -6.71 13.27 -19.42
C GLU A 237 -7.43 12.03 -18.86
N ILE A 238 -6.99 10.83 -19.25
CA ILE A 238 -7.54 9.57 -18.73
C ILE A 238 -7.26 9.43 -17.23
N LEU A 239 -6.04 9.74 -16.77
CA LEU A 239 -5.74 9.71 -15.34
C LEU A 239 -6.53 10.75 -14.56
N ASN A 240 -6.78 11.94 -15.12
CA ASN A 240 -7.56 12.98 -14.45
C ASN A 240 -8.98 12.49 -14.09
N ASN A 241 -9.58 11.59 -14.89
CA ASN A 241 -10.90 11.01 -14.58
C ASN A 241 -10.93 10.31 -13.21
N SER A 242 -9.80 9.73 -12.79
CA SER A 242 -9.67 8.99 -11.53
C SER A 242 -9.01 9.78 -10.39
N SER A 243 -8.70 11.07 -10.60
CA SER A 243 -7.95 11.88 -9.64
C SER A 243 -8.76 12.26 -8.39
N GLU A 244 -8.06 12.52 -7.29
CA GLU A 244 -8.63 12.85 -5.99
C GLU A 244 -8.10 14.20 -5.46
N ASN A 245 -8.95 14.95 -4.73
CA ASN A 245 -8.63 16.28 -4.22
C ASN A 245 -9.30 16.56 -2.85
N LYS A 246 -9.15 15.65 -1.88
CA LYS A 246 -9.62 15.85 -0.49
C LYS A 246 -8.58 16.58 0.36
N ASN A 247 -9.02 17.21 1.43
CA ASN A 247 -8.15 18.02 2.30
C ASN A 247 -6.90 17.28 2.80
N HIS A 248 -7.02 16.00 3.17
CA HIS A 248 -5.92 15.17 3.71
C HIS A 248 -5.49 14.03 2.78
N TYR A 249 -5.99 14.00 1.55
CA TYR A 249 -5.66 12.97 0.58
C TYR A 249 -5.91 13.46 -0.85
N LYS A 250 -4.87 13.50 -1.66
CA LYS A 250 -4.93 14.06 -3.02
C LYS A 250 -4.10 13.24 -3.97
N THR A 251 -4.41 13.32 -5.26
CA THR A 251 -3.47 12.93 -6.31
C THR A 251 -2.31 13.91 -6.30
N TYR A 252 -1.21 13.49 -5.67
CA TYR A 252 -0.03 14.32 -5.50
C TYR A 252 0.87 14.29 -6.72
N TRP A 253 1.06 13.14 -7.35
CA TRP A 253 1.85 13.01 -8.56
C TRP A 253 1.06 12.31 -9.65
N THR A 254 1.21 12.78 -10.87
CA THR A 254 0.75 12.07 -12.07
C THR A 254 1.96 11.84 -12.94
N ILE A 255 2.28 10.57 -13.20
CA ILE A 255 3.52 10.14 -13.87
C ILE A 255 3.12 9.32 -15.09
N LEU A 256 3.81 9.54 -16.20
CA LEU A 256 3.65 8.84 -17.46
C LEU A 256 5.03 8.43 -17.96
N TYR A 257 5.21 7.14 -18.21
CA TYR A 257 6.39 6.59 -18.87
C TYR A 257 6.03 6.26 -20.31
N ASP A 258 6.76 6.83 -21.25
CA ASP A 258 6.80 6.44 -22.66
C ASP A 258 7.89 5.38 -22.82
N LEU A 259 7.45 4.12 -22.90
CA LEU A 259 8.34 2.96 -23.01
C LEU A 259 8.91 2.83 -24.43
N SER A 260 8.25 3.41 -25.45
CA SER A 260 8.78 3.38 -26.82
C SER A 260 10.01 4.27 -26.94
N ASN A 261 10.03 5.43 -26.28
CA ASN A 261 11.06 6.45 -26.42
C ASN A 261 11.95 6.62 -25.18
N LEU A 262 11.73 5.85 -24.11
CA LEU A 262 12.41 5.98 -22.81
C LEU A 262 12.29 7.38 -22.21
N LYS A 263 11.12 8.00 -22.39
CA LYS A 263 10.81 9.35 -21.93
C LYS A 263 9.85 9.28 -20.75
N VAL A 264 10.00 10.18 -19.80
CA VAL A 264 9.12 10.31 -18.65
C VAL A 264 8.49 11.69 -18.65
N TYR A 265 7.19 11.75 -18.43
CA TYR A 265 6.42 12.96 -18.23
C TYR A 265 5.81 12.94 -16.85
N PHE A 266 5.83 14.06 -16.13
CA PHE A 266 5.24 14.12 -14.81
C PHE A 266 4.76 15.52 -14.45
N LYS A 267 3.78 15.57 -13.55
CA LYS A 267 3.33 16.79 -12.88
C LYS A 267 3.04 16.46 -11.41
N SER A 268 3.01 17.49 -10.56
CA SER A 268 2.59 17.33 -9.17
C SER A 268 1.41 18.23 -8.84
N PHE A 269 0.77 17.97 -7.70
CA PHE A 269 -0.30 18.81 -7.17
C PHE A 269 0.19 20.25 -6.92
N ASP A 270 1.38 20.36 -6.33
CA ASP A 270 2.02 21.64 -5.99
C ASP A 270 2.57 22.36 -7.24
N ASN A 271 2.83 21.62 -8.33
CA ASN A 271 3.29 22.17 -9.60
C ASN A 271 2.68 21.43 -10.80
N LYS A 272 1.62 22.03 -11.36
CA LYS A 272 0.79 21.43 -12.41
C LYS A 272 1.42 21.45 -13.81
N THR A 273 2.54 22.14 -13.99
CA THR A 273 3.28 22.14 -15.26
C THR A 273 3.80 20.74 -15.54
N VAL A 274 3.49 20.20 -16.72
CA VAL A 274 4.03 18.93 -17.17
C VAL A 274 5.51 19.12 -17.49
N LYS A 275 6.35 18.39 -16.78
CA LYS A 275 7.79 18.30 -16.96
C LYS A 275 8.12 17.00 -17.67
N GLU A 276 9.24 16.97 -18.37
CA GLU A 276 9.69 15.79 -19.10
C GLU A 276 11.21 15.63 -19.07
N PHE A 277 11.68 14.41 -19.27
CA PHE A 277 13.08 14.07 -19.49
C PHE A 277 13.21 12.74 -20.22
N ASN A 278 14.32 12.52 -20.92
CA ASN A 278 14.62 11.28 -21.61
C ASN A 278 15.78 10.54 -20.92
N LEU A 279 15.60 9.25 -20.63
CA LEU A 279 16.66 8.45 -20.01
C LEU A 279 17.87 8.29 -20.93
N SER A 280 17.68 8.27 -22.26
CA SER A 280 18.78 8.12 -23.20
C SER A 280 19.77 9.30 -23.23
N GLU A 281 19.39 10.43 -22.63
CA GLU A 281 20.22 11.63 -22.51
C GLU A 281 21.04 11.67 -21.21
N MET A 282 20.94 10.65 -20.36
CA MET A 282 21.56 10.61 -19.04
C MET A 282 22.70 9.59 -18.97
N ASN A 283 23.72 9.89 -18.15
CA ASN A 283 24.79 8.94 -17.85
C ASN A 283 24.47 8.07 -16.61
N PHE A 284 24.43 6.75 -16.82
CA PHE A 284 24.17 5.71 -15.82
C PHE A 284 25.39 4.81 -15.52
N ASP A 285 26.57 5.20 -16.01
CA ASP A 285 27.80 4.46 -15.79
C ASP A 285 28.12 4.34 -14.30
N PRO A 286 28.79 3.25 -13.86
CA PRO A 286 29.06 2.99 -12.44
C PRO A 286 29.90 4.07 -11.72
N ASN A 287 30.63 4.89 -12.48
CA ASN A 287 31.46 5.98 -11.95
C ASN A 287 30.76 7.36 -11.98
N SER A 288 29.51 7.41 -12.46
CA SER A 288 28.74 8.65 -12.50
C SER A 288 28.26 9.07 -11.12
N ASN A 289 27.99 10.36 -10.93
CA ASN A 289 27.32 10.83 -9.72
C ASN A 289 25.89 10.31 -9.64
N ILE A 290 25.46 9.99 -8.42
CA ILE A 290 24.05 9.81 -8.08
C ILE A 290 23.43 11.21 -7.98
N GLU A 291 22.34 11.42 -8.70
CA GLU A 291 21.70 12.72 -8.84
C GLU A 291 20.21 12.60 -8.57
N ALA A 292 19.57 13.72 -8.23
CA ALA A 292 18.13 13.78 -8.05
C ALA A 292 17.55 15.15 -8.45
N SER A 293 16.25 15.15 -8.73
CA SER A 293 15.42 16.35 -8.90
C SER A 293 14.33 16.33 -7.84
N LYS A 294 14.04 17.47 -7.19
CA LYS A 294 12.83 17.58 -6.36
C LYS A 294 11.60 17.53 -7.27
N ILE A 295 10.59 16.77 -6.87
CA ILE A 295 9.41 16.54 -7.74
C ILE A 295 8.55 17.80 -7.97
N ASN A 296 8.57 18.74 -7.01
CA ASN A 296 7.74 19.95 -7.03
C ASN A 296 8.41 21.18 -7.65
N GLN A 297 9.62 21.05 -8.22
CA GLN A 297 10.30 22.15 -8.91
C GLN A 297 9.58 22.54 -10.21
N ASP A 298 9.85 23.75 -10.70
CA ASP A 298 9.28 24.31 -11.93
C ASP A 298 9.77 23.59 -13.20
N TYR A 299 11.00 23.09 -13.15
CA TYR A 299 11.62 22.32 -14.23
C TYR A 299 12.36 21.12 -13.65
N PHE A 300 12.53 20.07 -14.46
CA PHE A 300 13.34 18.92 -14.09
C PHE A 300 14.81 19.30 -14.16
N LYS A 301 15.54 19.09 -13.05
CA LYS A 301 16.97 19.38 -12.98
C LYS A 301 17.63 18.36 -12.06
N LEU A 302 18.59 17.63 -12.61
CA LEU A 302 19.44 16.75 -11.84
C LEU A 302 20.51 17.56 -11.12
N GLU A 303 20.65 17.30 -9.82
CA GLU A 303 21.70 17.82 -8.95
C GLU A 303 22.24 16.66 -8.10
N ASN A 304 23.48 16.76 -7.62
CA ASN A 304 24.08 15.72 -6.79
C ASN A 304 23.17 15.37 -5.60
N TYR A 305 22.84 14.08 -5.44
CA TYR A 305 22.00 13.61 -4.34
C TYR A 305 22.85 13.42 -3.09
N THR A 306 22.62 14.24 -2.07
CA THR A 306 23.46 14.29 -0.87
C THR A 306 22.87 13.49 0.29
N PHE A 307 23.71 13.16 1.26
CA PHE A 307 23.28 12.57 2.53
C PHE A 307 22.20 13.41 3.22
N GLU A 308 22.34 14.75 3.26
CA GLU A 308 21.38 15.63 3.93
C GLU A 308 20.01 15.63 3.24
N MET A 309 19.98 15.53 1.91
CA MET A 309 18.73 15.36 1.16
C MET A 309 18.05 14.04 1.50
N ASN A 310 18.80 12.95 1.58
CA ASN A 310 18.27 11.63 1.95
C ASN A 310 17.79 11.60 3.40
N ARG A 311 18.58 12.13 4.34
CA ARG A 311 18.22 12.27 5.75
C ARG A 311 16.92 13.04 5.92
N THR A 312 16.82 14.22 5.30
CA THR A 312 15.61 15.03 5.38
C THR A 312 14.38 14.28 4.87
N LEU A 313 14.48 13.59 3.73
CA LEU A 313 13.39 12.79 3.17
C LEU A 313 13.00 11.65 4.13
N PHE A 314 13.99 10.92 4.63
CA PHE A 314 13.82 9.77 5.49
C PHE A 314 13.16 10.15 6.81
N SER A 315 13.74 11.09 7.55
CA SER A 315 13.22 11.55 8.85
C SER A 315 11.81 12.13 8.73
N THR A 316 11.52 12.87 7.65
CA THR A 316 10.18 13.43 7.41
C THR A 316 9.17 12.31 7.16
N SER A 317 9.54 11.31 6.36
CA SER A 317 8.67 10.18 6.06
C SER A 317 8.39 9.31 7.30
N LEU A 318 9.38 9.06 8.15
CA LEU A 318 9.21 8.31 9.41
C LEU A 318 8.23 9.00 10.35
N LYS A 319 8.36 10.33 10.52
CA LYS A 319 7.44 11.14 11.33
C LYS A 319 6.02 11.08 10.80
N MET A 320 5.85 11.17 9.48
CA MET A 320 4.54 11.07 8.82
C MET A 320 3.91 9.69 9.01
N MET A 321 4.71 8.62 8.95
CA MET A 321 4.24 7.24 9.11
C MET A 321 4.04 6.82 10.58
N GLY A 322 4.57 7.59 11.55
CA GLY A 322 4.55 7.22 12.96
C GLY A 322 5.38 5.97 13.27
N LEU A 323 6.43 5.72 12.48
CA LEU A 323 7.31 4.57 12.63
C LEU A 323 8.51 4.90 13.52
N LYS A 324 8.87 3.95 14.39
CA LYS A 324 10.06 4.02 15.24
C LYS A 324 11.18 3.19 14.61
N MET A 325 12.15 3.89 14.04
CA MET A 325 13.26 3.31 13.28
C MET A 325 14.56 4.02 13.63
N ASP A 326 15.69 3.42 13.28
CA ASP A 326 16.99 4.06 13.39
C ASP A 326 17.16 5.11 12.28
N GLU A 327 16.92 6.37 12.67
CA GLU A 327 16.95 7.51 11.74
C GLU A 327 18.34 7.68 11.11
N GLU A 328 19.42 7.49 11.86
CA GLU A 328 20.79 7.63 11.35
C GLU A 328 21.10 6.50 10.37
N LEU A 329 20.89 5.25 10.79
CA LEU A 329 21.16 4.06 9.98
C LEU A 329 20.38 4.05 8.66
N GLY A 330 19.10 4.46 8.71
CA GLY A 330 18.26 4.58 7.53
C GLY A 330 18.64 5.78 6.65
N SER A 331 19.06 6.90 7.23
CA SER A 331 19.52 8.08 6.47
C SER A 331 20.82 7.83 5.69
N ILE A 332 21.71 6.97 6.20
CA ILE A 332 22.89 6.54 5.43
C ILE A 332 22.59 5.41 4.44
N HIS A 333 21.38 4.81 4.44
CA HIS A 333 21.07 3.62 3.63
C HIS A 333 21.35 3.88 2.15
N GLN A 334 22.22 3.06 1.57
CA GLN A 334 22.61 3.09 0.15
C GLN A 334 23.25 4.40 -0.33
N MET A 335 23.53 5.33 0.59
CA MET A 335 24.44 6.46 0.40
C MET A 335 25.90 6.02 0.52
N SER A 336 26.15 4.90 1.22
CA SER A 336 27.43 4.20 1.29
C SER A 336 27.16 2.69 1.26
N PRO A 337 27.07 2.09 0.06
CA PRO A 337 26.53 0.76 -0.11
C PRO A 337 27.64 -0.30 -0.01
N ASN A 338 28.01 -0.67 1.22
CA ASN A 338 29.11 -1.63 1.45
C ASN A 338 28.86 -2.62 2.60
N GLN A 339 27.72 -2.54 3.28
CA GLN A 339 27.42 -3.41 4.41
C GLN A 339 25.92 -3.61 4.64
N ASN A 340 25.61 -4.75 5.26
CA ASN A 340 24.30 -5.04 5.82
C ASN A 340 23.93 -4.02 6.91
N ARG A 341 22.67 -3.62 6.94
CA ARG A 341 22.14 -2.67 7.92
C ARG A 341 20.90 -3.28 8.53
N ILE A 342 20.93 -3.48 9.85
CA ILE A 342 19.83 -4.09 10.59
C ILE A 342 19.25 -3.02 11.51
N ASP A 343 18.00 -2.67 11.29
CA ASP A 343 17.29 -1.69 12.11
C ASP A 343 16.76 -2.37 13.37
N ARG A 344 17.62 -2.46 14.39
CA ARG A 344 17.26 -3.07 15.68
C ARG A 344 16.15 -2.29 16.38
N ILE A 345 16.10 -0.97 16.19
CA ILE A 345 15.02 -0.15 16.73
C ILE A 345 13.68 -0.61 16.16
N TYR A 346 13.57 -0.86 14.86
CA TYR A 346 12.34 -1.42 14.30
C TYR A 346 12.06 -2.83 14.84
N GLN A 347 13.02 -3.74 14.75
CA GLN A 347 12.85 -5.15 15.18
C GLN A 347 12.44 -5.28 16.65
N ASP A 348 12.96 -4.42 17.52
CA ASP A 348 12.68 -4.46 18.93
C ASP A 348 11.31 -3.87 19.28
N ASN A 349 10.70 -3.06 18.40
CA ASN A 349 9.47 -2.33 18.67
C ASN A 349 8.24 -2.85 17.90
N TYR A 350 8.41 -3.68 16.87
CA TYR A 350 7.30 -4.13 16.02
C TYR A 350 7.24 -5.66 15.86
N ILE A 351 6.03 -6.18 15.68
CA ILE A 351 5.72 -7.61 15.48
C ILE A 351 4.66 -7.80 14.39
N ASP A 352 4.53 -9.03 13.90
CA ASP A 352 3.42 -9.45 13.05
C ASP A 352 2.26 -10.02 13.86
N LEU A 353 1.04 -9.68 13.45
CA LEU A 353 -0.17 -10.18 14.06
C LEU A 353 -1.04 -10.89 13.03
N THR A 354 -1.27 -12.18 13.25
CA THR A 354 -2.30 -12.95 12.53
C THR A 354 -3.57 -13.03 13.37
N ILE A 355 -4.71 -12.66 12.78
CA ILE A 355 -6.02 -12.74 13.42
C ILE A 355 -6.89 -13.71 12.63
N THR A 356 -7.29 -14.81 13.27
CA THR A 356 -8.26 -15.76 12.74
C THR A 356 -9.65 -15.42 13.28
N PHE A 357 -10.53 -14.96 12.40
CA PHE A 357 -11.92 -14.67 12.72
C PHE A 357 -12.81 -15.87 12.39
N ILE A 358 -13.58 -16.32 13.38
CA ILE A 358 -14.55 -17.40 13.23
C ILE A 358 -15.97 -16.80 13.26
N SER A 359 -16.64 -16.85 12.12
CA SER A 359 -17.99 -16.34 11.87
C SER A 359 -19.00 -17.47 11.70
N LYS A 360 -20.28 -17.17 11.96
CA LYS A 360 -21.39 -18.14 11.79
C LYS A 360 -21.79 -18.36 10.33
N SER A 361 -21.49 -17.40 9.45
CA SER A 361 -21.82 -17.45 8.04
C SER A 361 -20.71 -16.84 7.20
N ALA A 362 -20.59 -17.32 5.96
CA ALA A 362 -19.69 -16.77 4.96
C ALA A 362 -20.37 -15.62 4.16
N LYS A 363 -20.86 -14.60 4.86
CA LYS A 363 -21.61 -13.49 4.24
C LYS A 363 -21.22 -12.13 4.80
N GLY A 364 -21.04 -11.17 3.91
CA GLY A 364 -20.82 -9.77 4.26
C GLY A 364 -19.36 -9.49 4.61
N ASN A 365 -19.13 -8.48 5.45
CA ASN A 365 -17.79 -8.00 5.80
C ASN A 365 -17.48 -8.19 7.28
N ILE A 366 -16.20 -8.41 7.61
CA ILE A 366 -15.70 -8.26 8.98
C ILE A 366 -15.12 -6.86 9.13
N HIS A 367 -15.58 -6.15 10.14
CA HIS A 367 -14.99 -4.92 10.63
C HIS A 367 -14.21 -5.24 11.91
N TYR A 368 -12.98 -4.77 12.03
CA TYR A 368 -12.20 -4.91 13.25
C TYR A 368 -11.44 -3.64 13.60
N THR A 369 -11.18 -3.46 14.89
CA THR A 369 -10.31 -2.43 15.44
C THR A 369 -9.41 -3.01 16.51
N LEU A 370 -8.15 -2.62 16.45
CA LEU A 370 -7.12 -2.91 17.44
C LEU A 370 -6.85 -1.61 18.22
N MET A 371 -6.99 -1.66 19.54
CA MET A 371 -6.91 -0.50 20.44
C MET A 371 -5.74 -0.68 21.41
N ASN A 372 -4.80 0.26 21.42
CA ASN A 372 -3.63 0.23 22.32
C ASN A 372 -3.99 0.77 23.71
N GLY A 373 -3.92 -0.05 24.75
CA GLY A 373 -4.14 0.39 26.13
C GLY A 373 -5.61 0.56 26.53
N GLU A 374 -5.83 0.73 27.83
CA GLU A 374 -7.16 0.79 28.45
C GLU A 374 -7.96 2.03 28.04
N GLU A 375 -7.31 3.19 27.94
CA GLU A 375 -7.96 4.45 27.56
C GLU A 375 -8.57 4.37 26.17
N ASN A 376 -7.79 3.92 25.18
CA ASN A 376 -8.26 3.73 23.81
C ASN A 376 -9.35 2.66 23.74
N PHE A 377 -9.22 1.57 24.51
CA PHE A 377 -10.26 0.57 24.59
C PHE A 377 -11.57 1.18 25.10
N ASN A 378 -11.54 1.89 26.24
CA ASN A 378 -12.73 2.47 26.87
C ASN A 378 -13.39 3.56 26.01
N SER A 379 -12.58 4.37 25.32
CA SER A 379 -13.04 5.42 24.39
C SER A 379 -13.33 4.90 22.97
N ARG A 380 -13.11 3.61 22.69
CA ARG A 380 -13.26 2.98 21.36
C ARG A 380 -12.39 3.62 20.28
N LYS A 381 -11.23 4.16 20.67
CA LYS A 381 -10.28 4.79 19.77
C LYS A 381 -9.32 3.75 19.19
N GLY A 382 -9.60 3.32 17.96
CA GLY A 382 -8.75 2.36 17.24
C GLY A 382 -7.38 2.93 16.87
N THR A 383 -6.33 2.13 17.06
CA THR A 383 -4.97 2.41 16.57
C THR A 383 -4.75 1.80 15.18
N LYS A 384 -5.31 0.62 14.93
CA LYS A 384 -5.39 0.01 13.58
C LYS A 384 -6.82 -0.47 13.35
N ASN A 385 -7.37 -0.23 12.17
CA ASN A 385 -8.73 -0.62 11.79
C ASN A 385 -8.70 -1.32 10.43
N GLY A 386 -9.63 -2.24 10.18
CA GLY A 386 -9.75 -2.86 8.87
C GLY A 386 -11.15 -3.39 8.60
N ILE A 387 -11.45 -3.53 7.31
CA ILE A 387 -12.67 -4.11 6.78
C ILE A 387 -12.27 -5.03 5.64
N PHE A 388 -12.76 -6.27 5.65
CA PHE A 388 -12.53 -7.19 4.55
C PHE A 388 -13.75 -8.10 4.32
N PRO A 389 -14.00 -8.52 3.07
CA PRO A 389 -15.10 -9.42 2.75
C PRO A 389 -14.86 -10.82 3.32
N ILE A 390 -15.93 -11.43 3.83
CA ILE A 390 -15.91 -12.80 4.33
C ILE A 390 -15.99 -13.75 3.14
N GLN A 391 -15.02 -14.65 3.02
CA GLN A 391 -15.01 -15.68 1.98
C GLN A 391 -15.45 -17.05 2.52
N LYS A 392 -15.12 -17.33 3.78
CA LYS A 392 -15.40 -18.59 4.49
C LYS A 392 -15.83 -18.30 5.93
N THR A 393 -16.27 -19.31 6.67
CA THR A 393 -16.60 -19.12 8.10
C THR A 393 -15.37 -18.87 8.97
N GLU A 394 -14.17 -19.23 8.50
CA GLU A 394 -12.89 -18.96 9.15
C GLU A 394 -12.01 -18.09 8.24
N ASN A 395 -11.76 -16.84 8.59
CA ASN A 395 -10.94 -15.93 7.77
C ASN A 395 -9.71 -15.48 8.54
N LYS A 396 -8.56 -15.50 7.89
CA LYS A 396 -7.30 -15.02 8.47
C LYS A 396 -6.98 -13.63 7.94
N LYS A 397 -6.59 -12.73 8.84
CA LYS A 397 -6.06 -11.40 8.51
C LYS A 397 -4.66 -11.25 9.07
N MET A 398 -3.71 -10.95 8.20
CA MET A 398 -2.34 -10.58 8.60
C MET A 398 -2.24 -9.06 8.77
N ILE A 399 -1.56 -8.61 9.82
CA ILE A 399 -1.21 -7.22 10.06
C ILE A 399 0.28 -7.14 10.37
N TYR A 400 1.03 -6.51 9.47
CA TYR A 400 2.46 -6.30 9.63
C TYR A 400 2.76 -5.07 10.48
N GLY A 401 3.91 -5.08 11.15
CA GLY A 401 4.44 -3.91 11.85
C GLY A 401 3.49 -3.36 12.91
N VAL A 402 2.95 -4.24 13.77
CA VAL A 402 2.17 -3.85 14.95
C VAL A 402 3.13 -3.47 16.07
N PRO A 403 3.00 -2.28 16.70
CA PRO A 403 3.85 -1.94 17.84
C PRO A 403 3.70 -2.96 18.97
N LYS A 404 4.80 -3.33 19.63
CA LYS A 404 4.75 -4.10 20.88
C LYS A 404 4.01 -3.31 21.95
N GLY A 405 3.28 -4.01 22.81
CA GLY A 405 2.50 -3.39 23.89
C GLY A 405 1.22 -4.14 24.22
N GLU A 406 0.37 -3.50 25.02
CA GLU A 406 -0.93 -4.06 25.41
C GLU A 406 -2.04 -3.58 24.47
N PHE A 407 -2.80 -4.51 23.91
CA PHE A 407 -3.90 -4.22 23.01
C PHE A 407 -5.15 -5.00 23.35
N ALA A 408 -6.30 -4.46 22.94
CA ALA A 408 -7.54 -5.21 22.85
C ALA A 408 -8.11 -5.07 21.44
N LEU A 409 -8.80 -6.12 20.98
CA LEU A 409 -9.47 -6.14 19.68
C LEU A 409 -10.97 -6.18 19.88
N ALA A 410 -11.69 -5.41 19.05
CA ALA A 410 -13.14 -5.52 18.89
C ALA A 410 -13.45 -5.73 17.40
N CYS A 411 -14.45 -6.56 17.11
CA CYS A 411 -14.87 -6.81 15.74
C CYS A 411 -16.37 -7.08 15.64
N PHE A 412 -16.93 -6.88 14.45
CA PHE A 412 -18.28 -7.32 14.12
C PHE A 412 -18.39 -7.75 12.65
N GLN A 413 -19.39 -8.56 12.36
CA GLN A 413 -19.75 -8.96 11.01
C GLN A 413 -20.97 -8.16 10.56
N ASP A 414 -20.78 -7.39 9.49
CA ASP A 414 -21.82 -6.67 8.77
C ASP A 414 -22.37 -7.59 7.67
N THR A 415 -23.60 -8.09 7.83
CA THR A 415 -24.21 -9.02 6.87
C THR A 415 -25.04 -8.36 5.78
N ASN A 416 -25.37 -7.08 5.93
CA ASN A 416 -26.23 -6.32 5.01
C ASN A 416 -25.47 -5.24 4.22
N LEU A 417 -24.17 -5.06 4.51
CA LEU A 417 -23.23 -4.13 3.87
C LEU A 417 -23.56 -2.64 4.10
N ASP A 418 -24.30 -2.32 5.17
CA ASP A 418 -24.63 -0.93 5.53
C ASP A 418 -23.51 -0.22 6.33
N ASN A 419 -22.40 -0.92 6.60
CA ASN A 419 -21.25 -0.51 7.41
C ASN A 419 -21.60 -0.19 8.87
N LYS A 420 -22.70 -0.75 9.39
CA LYS A 420 -23.13 -0.58 10.78
C LYS A 420 -23.22 -1.92 11.48
N ILE A 421 -23.13 -1.86 12.81
CA ILE A 421 -23.34 -3.05 13.62
C ILE A 421 -24.83 -3.38 13.69
N ASP A 422 -25.16 -4.60 13.27
CA ASP A 422 -26.50 -5.16 13.40
C ASP A 422 -26.88 -5.27 14.89
N THR A 423 -28.13 -4.96 15.25
CA THR A 423 -28.63 -5.05 16.64
C THR A 423 -29.89 -5.91 16.77
N LYS A 424 -30.14 -6.41 17.98
CA LYS A 424 -31.38 -7.07 18.44
C LYS A 424 -32.29 -6.03 19.12
N ILE A 425 -33.38 -6.52 19.70
CA ILE A 425 -34.26 -5.78 20.61
C ILE A 425 -33.40 -5.08 21.69
N PHE A 426 -33.75 -3.84 22.02
CA PHE A 426 -33.01 -2.97 22.95
C PHE A 426 -31.57 -2.64 22.50
N GLY A 427 -31.25 -2.70 21.21
CA GLY A 427 -29.95 -2.23 20.69
C GLY A 427 -28.76 -3.14 21.01
N ILE A 428 -29.01 -4.37 21.49
CA ILE A 428 -27.95 -5.34 21.81
C ILE A 428 -27.25 -5.77 20.50
N PRO A 429 -25.93 -5.62 20.37
CA PRO A 429 -25.21 -6.01 19.16
C PRO A 429 -25.39 -7.48 18.77
N LYS A 430 -25.41 -7.74 17.46
CA LYS A 430 -25.33 -9.07 16.84
C LYS A 430 -23.94 -9.27 16.25
N ASN A 431 -23.57 -10.54 16.05
CA ASN A 431 -22.38 -10.95 15.32
C ASN A 431 -21.14 -10.12 15.66
N TYR A 432 -20.77 -10.08 16.95
CA TYR A 432 -19.61 -9.33 17.42
C TYR A 432 -18.66 -10.21 18.24
N GLY A 433 -17.42 -9.75 18.36
CA GLY A 433 -16.35 -10.43 19.08
C GLY A 433 -15.38 -9.45 19.71
N PHE A 434 -14.70 -9.92 20.76
CA PHE A 434 -13.57 -9.23 21.38
C PHE A 434 -12.40 -10.20 21.51
N SER A 435 -11.19 -9.64 21.62
CA SER A 435 -9.99 -10.40 21.97
C SER A 435 -10.20 -11.28 23.21
N ARG A 436 -9.46 -12.40 23.24
CA ARG A 436 -9.60 -13.46 24.26
C ARG A 436 -11.00 -14.07 24.37
N ASN A 437 -11.84 -13.84 23.35
CA ASN A 437 -13.22 -14.32 23.28
C ASN A 437 -14.06 -13.91 24.50
N LYS A 438 -13.71 -12.80 25.16
CA LYS A 438 -14.45 -12.27 26.32
C LYS A 438 -15.65 -11.45 25.88
N ARG A 439 -16.64 -11.36 26.76
CA ARG A 439 -17.89 -10.62 26.53
C ARG A 439 -18.32 -9.93 27.81
N GLY A 440 -18.88 -8.73 27.68
CA GLY A 440 -19.63 -8.10 28.76
C GLY A 440 -21.07 -8.59 28.81
N PHE A 441 -21.82 -8.06 29.76
CA PHE A 441 -23.21 -8.40 29.98
C PHE A 441 -24.11 -7.64 29.00
N PHE A 442 -25.15 -8.29 28.45
CA PHE A 442 -26.08 -7.69 27.47
C PHE A 442 -25.44 -6.95 26.28
N GLY A 443 -24.33 -7.46 25.74
CA GLY A 443 -23.69 -6.85 24.57
C GLY A 443 -22.77 -5.66 24.87
N THR A 444 -22.57 -5.33 26.14
CA THR A 444 -21.52 -4.41 26.55
C THR A 444 -20.14 -5.01 26.31
N PRO A 445 -19.12 -4.17 26.06
CA PRO A 445 -17.73 -4.64 26.00
C PRO A 445 -17.27 -5.22 27.35
N PRO A 446 -16.41 -6.26 27.34
CA PRO A 446 -15.79 -6.77 28.57
C PRO A 446 -14.91 -5.69 29.22
N LYS A 447 -14.49 -5.90 30.48
CA LYS A 447 -13.46 -5.03 31.09
C LYS A 447 -12.15 -5.19 30.31
N TYR A 448 -11.38 -4.11 30.17
CA TYR A 448 -10.12 -4.12 29.42
C TYR A 448 -9.17 -5.22 29.90
N LYS A 449 -9.00 -5.36 31.23
CA LYS A 449 -8.16 -6.41 31.84
C LYS A 449 -8.49 -7.85 31.39
N ASP A 450 -9.75 -8.10 31.02
CA ASP A 450 -10.20 -9.42 30.59
C ASP A 450 -9.96 -9.62 29.08
N ALA A 451 -10.02 -8.56 28.29
CA ALA A 451 -9.83 -8.59 26.83
C ALA A 451 -8.38 -8.35 26.37
N LYS A 452 -7.54 -7.71 27.20
CA LYS A 452 -6.18 -7.32 26.79
C LYS A 452 -5.29 -8.52 26.43
N ILE A 453 -4.46 -8.33 25.41
CA ILE A 453 -3.41 -9.22 24.93
C ILE A 453 -2.10 -8.41 24.94
N ILE A 454 -1.00 -9.06 25.28
CA ILE A 454 0.34 -8.45 25.24
C ILE A 454 1.03 -8.95 23.97
N PHE A 455 1.42 -8.02 23.10
CA PHE A 455 2.22 -8.31 21.92
C PHE A 455 3.68 -8.02 22.23
N SER A 456 4.49 -9.08 22.31
CA SER A 456 5.94 -9.00 22.56
C SER A 456 6.79 -9.68 21.49
N GLU A 457 6.16 -10.58 20.74
CA GLU A 457 6.69 -11.33 19.60
C GLU A 457 5.57 -11.53 18.57
N ASP A 458 5.91 -12.06 17.40
CA ASP A 458 4.92 -12.40 16.36
C ASP A 458 3.84 -13.30 16.96
N THR A 459 2.57 -12.93 16.75
CA THR A 459 1.44 -13.49 17.50
C THR A 459 0.31 -13.92 16.56
N GLU A 460 -0.29 -15.09 16.81
CA GLU A 460 -1.57 -15.49 16.22
C GLU A 460 -2.68 -15.50 17.28
N ILE A 461 -3.83 -14.90 16.97
CA ILE A 461 -5.00 -14.89 17.86
C ILE A 461 -6.26 -15.38 17.13
N ILE A 462 -7.19 -15.96 17.90
CA ILE A 462 -8.48 -16.43 17.38
C ILE A 462 -9.61 -15.65 18.04
N VAL A 463 -10.49 -15.07 17.21
CA VAL A 463 -11.64 -14.27 17.65
C VAL A 463 -12.93 -14.85 17.09
N LYS A 464 -13.82 -15.27 17.98
CA LYS A 464 -15.14 -15.84 17.65
C LYS A 464 -16.19 -14.73 17.60
N ILE A 465 -16.78 -14.55 16.43
CA ILE A 465 -17.90 -13.67 16.17
C ILE A 465 -19.19 -14.48 16.41
N LYS A 466 -19.98 -14.15 17.44
CA LYS A 466 -21.19 -14.90 17.79
C LYS A 466 -22.43 -14.05 17.98
#